data_AF-A0A537CRF6-F1
#
_entry.id   AF-A0A537CRF6-F1
#
_cell.length_a   1.000
_cell.length_b   1.000
_cell.length_c   1.000
_cell.angle_alpha   90.00
_cell.angle_beta   90.00
_cell.angle_gamma   90.00
#
_symmetry.space_group_name_H-M   'P 1'
#
loop_
_entity.id
_entity.type
_entity.pdbx_description
1 polymer ?
#
loop_
_entity_poly.entity_id
_entity_poly.type
_entity_poly.pdbx_seq_one_letter_code
_entity_poly.pdbx_strand_id
1 'polypeptide(L)'
;MEQQVFALTQKGSAELLAADTSLSAAELELLVLIDGRSSVAQIIPAASSLAPEAVVAALQKLAASGYIASAADITIDAIDSGDFFTKALAAPTAGGASPQAASESDAGVSSLKRNGYYVRIARRAATPRALAAGEKIHVVVVEDDA
;
A
#
# COMPACT_ATOMS: atom_id res chain seq x y z
N MET A 1 5.42 -18.55 18.55
CA MET A 1 5.24 -18.66 17.09
C MET A 1 3.77 -18.66 16.68
N GLU A 2 2.84 -19.14 17.49
CA GLU A 2 1.42 -19.29 17.09
C GLU A 2 0.71 -17.98 16.68
N GLN A 3 1.04 -16.85 17.33
CA GLN A 3 0.50 -15.52 17.01
C GLN A 3 1.32 -14.76 15.96
N GLN A 4 2.39 -15.36 15.43
CA GLN A 4 3.24 -14.69 14.45
C GLN A 4 2.51 -14.62 13.11
N VAL A 5 2.52 -13.44 12.50
CA VAL A 5 1.97 -13.21 11.17
C VAL A 5 3.13 -13.11 10.20
N PHE A 6 3.09 -13.90 9.14
CA PHE A 6 4.07 -13.84 8.06
C PHE A 6 3.46 -13.11 6.88
N ALA A 7 4.30 -12.42 6.12
CA ALA A 7 3.93 -11.85 4.83
C ALA A 7 4.93 -12.32 3.75
N LEU A 8 4.45 -12.29 2.51
CA LEU A 8 5.25 -12.64 1.34
C LEU A 8 6.31 -11.57 1.08
N THR A 9 7.54 -11.99 0.82
CA THR A 9 8.57 -11.08 0.30
C THR A 9 8.41 -10.90 -1.21
N GLN A 10 9.13 -9.95 -1.80
CA GLN A 10 9.17 -9.79 -3.26
C GLN A 10 9.60 -11.09 -3.96
N LYS A 11 10.50 -11.86 -3.34
CA LYS A 11 10.95 -13.16 -3.84
C LYS A 11 9.84 -14.22 -3.78
N GLY A 12 9.09 -14.28 -2.67
CA GLY A 12 7.93 -15.19 -2.54
C GLY A 12 6.82 -14.86 -3.53
N SER A 13 6.51 -13.57 -3.72
CA SER A 13 5.53 -13.11 -4.70
C SER A 13 5.96 -13.41 -6.15
N ALA A 14 7.24 -13.27 -6.45
CA ALA A 14 7.77 -13.60 -7.78
C ALA A 14 7.62 -15.09 -8.13
N GLU A 15 7.79 -16.01 -7.18
CA GLU A 15 7.57 -17.45 -7.40
C GLU A 15 6.09 -17.78 -7.68
N LEU A 16 5.15 -17.06 -7.06
CA LEU A 16 3.71 -17.25 -7.34
C LEU A 16 3.27 -16.69 -8.70
N LEU A 17 3.96 -15.66 -9.19
CA LEU A 17 3.65 -14.98 -10.45
C LEU A 17 4.44 -15.54 -11.64
N ALA A 18 5.51 -16.29 -11.39
CA ALA A 18 6.33 -16.90 -12.42
C ALA A 18 5.62 -18.08 -13.10
N ALA A 19 5.95 -18.30 -14.39
CA ALA A 19 5.44 -19.43 -15.16
C ALA A 19 6.07 -20.78 -14.77
N ASP A 20 7.16 -20.74 -14.01
CA ASP A 20 7.88 -21.90 -13.48
C ASP A 20 8.33 -21.58 -12.06
N THR A 21 8.30 -22.58 -11.18
CA THR A 21 8.63 -22.42 -9.76
C THR A 21 9.50 -23.57 -9.29
N SER A 22 10.49 -23.22 -8.47
CA SER A 22 11.43 -24.17 -7.89
C SER A 22 10.93 -24.80 -6.58
N LEU A 23 9.73 -24.41 -6.15
CA LEU A 23 9.15 -24.79 -4.87
C LEU A 23 8.30 -26.06 -5.01
N SER A 24 8.31 -26.88 -3.96
CA SER A 24 7.42 -28.04 -3.90
C SER A 24 5.95 -27.62 -3.77
N ALA A 25 5.02 -28.50 -4.14
CA ALA A 25 3.59 -28.24 -4.05
C ALA A 25 3.15 -27.84 -2.62
N ALA A 26 3.76 -28.45 -1.60
CA ALA A 26 3.53 -28.13 -0.20
C ALA A 26 4.01 -26.71 0.18
N GLU A 27 5.15 -26.27 -0.35
CA GLU A 27 5.69 -24.93 -0.10
C GLU A 27 4.88 -23.85 -0.82
N LEU A 28 4.39 -24.14 -2.03
CA LEU A 28 3.50 -23.26 -2.79
C LEU A 28 2.14 -23.10 -2.12
N GLU A 29 1.55 -24.19 -1.64
CA GLU A 29 0.29 -24.13 -0.88
C GLU A 29 0.44 -23.21 0.34
N LEU A 30 1.55 -23.34 1.08
CA LEU A 30 1.84 -22.44 2.20
C LEU A 30 1.99 -20.98 1.75
N LEU A 31 2.70 -20.71 0.65
CA LEU A 31 2.85 -19.36 0.13
C LEU A 31 1.51 -18.73 -0.27
N VAL A 32 0.60 -19.50 -0.85
CA VAL A 32 -0.75 -19.04 -1.22
C VAL A 32 -1.59 -18.71 0.03
N LEU A 33 -1.41 -19.47 1.11
CA LEU A 33 -2.11 -19.24 2.38
C LEU A 33 -1.58 -18.03 3.17
N ILE A 34 -0.36 -17.56 2.87
CA ILE A 34 0.26 -16.42 3.56
C ILE A 34 -0.21 -15.12 2.91
N ASP A 35 -1.18 -14.48 3.55
CA ASP A 35 -1.82 -13.24 3.10
C ASP A 35 -1.31 -11.96 3.81
N GLY A 36 -0.34 -12.11 4.73
CA GLY A 36 0.15 -11.00 5.56
C GLY A 36 -0.75 -10.63 6.73
N ARG A 37 -1.82 -11.40 6.99
CA ARG A 37 -2.80 -11.14 8.07
C ARG A 37 -3.01 -12.36 8.96
N SER A 38 -3.00 -13.54 8.37
CA SER A 38 -3.25 -14.80 9.02
C SER A 38 -2.08 -15.20 9.92
N SER A 39 -2.37 -15.56 11.16
CA SER A 39 -1.35 -16.06 12.08
C SER A 39 -1.00 -17.53 11.80
N VAL A 40 0.14 -18.01 12.29
CA VAL A 40 0.53 -19.43 12.17
C VAL A 40 -0.57 -20.36 12.69
N ALA A 41 -1.25 -20.00 13.78
CA ALA A 41 -2.36 -20.78 14.33
C ALA A 41 -3.57 -20.89 13.38
N GLN A 42 -3.76 -19.91 12.49
CA GLN A 42 -4.81 -19.91 11.46
C GLN A 42 -4.37 -20.61 10.17
N ILE A 43 -3.06 -20.57 9.86
CA ILE A 43 -2.49 -21.23 8.69
C ILE A 43 -2.45 -22.76 8.86
N ILE A 44 -2.13 -23.26 10.06
CA ILE A 44 -2.08 -24.71 10.36
C ILE A 44 -3.38 -25.44 9.98
N PRO A 45 -4.58 -25.02 10.43
CA PRO A 45 -5.83 -25.68 10.05
C PRO A 45 -6.22 -25.44 8.58
N ALA A 46 -5.72 -24.37 7.95
CA ALA A 46 -5.98 -24.10 6.53
C ALA A 46 -5.12 -24.96 5.59
N ALA A 47 -3.90 -25.33 6.02
CA ALA A 47 -2.99 -26.23 5.31
C ALA A 47 -3.39 -27.71 5.51
N SER A 48 -4.57 -28.07 5.02
CA SER A 48 -5.17 -29.41 5.21
C SER A 48 -4.37 -30.57 4.61
N SER A 49 -3.41 -30.28 3.73
CA SER A 49 -2.54 -31.27 3.07
C SER A 49 -1.34 -31.70 3.91
N LEU A 50 -1.01 -30.98 4.99
CA LEU A 50 0.21 -31.18 5.78
C LEU A 50 -0.09 -31.44 7.26
N ALA A 51 0.79 -32.23 7.90
CA ALA A 51 0.78 -32.35 9.34
C ALA A 51 1.18 -31.02 10.00
N PRO A 52 0.61 -30.64 11.16
CA PRO A 52 0.90 -29.37 11.82
C PRO A 52 2.40 -29.12 12.06
N GLU A 53 3.15 -30.17 12.41
CA GLU A 53 4.61 -30.08 12.62
C GLU A 53 5.36 -29.82 11.30
N ALA A 54 4.88 -30.39 10.19
CA ALA A 54 5.45 -30.18 8.87
C ALA A 54 5.18 -28.76 8.35
N VAL A 55 4.03 -28.16 8.70
CA VAL A 55 3.71 -26.75 8.39
C VAL A 55 4.70 -25.81 9.07
N VAL A 56 4.98 -26.02 10.37
CA VAL A 56 5.93 -25.18 11.12
C VAL A 56 7.35 -25.32 10.56
N ALA A 57 7.78 -26.54 10.24
CA ALA A 57 9.10 -26.78 9.63
C ALA A 57 9.22 -26.13 8.24
N ALA A 58 8.16 -26.21 7.42
CA ALA A 58 8.10 -25.58 6.10
C ALA A 58 8.13 -24.04 6.19
N LEU A 59 7.38 -23.45 7.14
CA LEU A 59 7.42 -22.01 7.41
C LEU A 59 8.83 -21.55 7.80
N GLN A 60 9.52 -22.29 8.68
CA GLN A 60 10.90 -21.98 9.05
C GLN A 60 11.85 -22.06 7.85
N LYS A 61 11.69 -23.07 6.99
CA LYS A 61 12.48 -23.20 5.75
C LYS A 61 12.22 -22.05 4.78
N LEU A 62 10.96 -21.67 4.57
CA LEU A 62 10.58 -20.55 3.70
C LEU A 62 11.11 -19.21 4.24
N ALA A 63 11.08 -19.02 5.56
CA ALA A 63 11.64 -17.84 6.21
C ALA A 63 13.17 -17.79 6.07
N ALA A 64 13.87 -18.91 6.33
CA ALA A 64 15.32 -19.01 6.15
C ALA A 64 15.76 -18.79 4.69
N SER A 65 14.92 -19.20 3.72
CA SER A 65 15.16 -19.03 2.29
C SER A 65 14.76 -17.65 1.75
N GLY A 66 14.20 -16.79 2.60
CA GLY A 66 13.82 -15.42 2.29
C GLY A 66 12.55 -15.26 1.45
N TYR A 67 11.70 -16.29 1.35
CA TYR A 67 10.43 -16.22 0.62
C TYR A 67 9.31 -15.57 1.43
N ILE A 68 9.40 -15.69 2.75
CA ILE A 68 8.48 -15.08 3.70
C ILE A 68 9.28 -14.37 4.79
N ALA A 69 8.72 -13.32 5.36
CA ALA A 69 9.29 -12.66 6.54
C ALA A 69 8.17 -12.29 7.51
N SER A 70 8.55 -11.96 8.74
CA SER A 70 7.59 -11.47 9.73
C SER A 70 6.88 -10.24 9.17
N ALA A 71 5.55 -10.20 9.23
CA ALA A 71 4.80 -9.05 8.72
C ALA A 71 5.20 -7.73 9.42
N ALA A 72 5.70 -7.82 10.66
CA ALA A 72 6.26 -6.68 11.39
C ALA A 72 7.64 -6.21 10.86
N ASP A 73 8.42 -7.11 10.26
CA ASP A 73 9.76 -6.82 9.73
C ASP A 73 9.73 -6.48 8.23
N ILE A 74 8.63 -6.83 7.55
CA ILE A 74 8.36 -6.39 6.18
C ILE A 74 7.84 -4.95 6.27
N THR A 75 8.75 -4.03 6.57
CA THR A 75 8.63 -2.64 6.11
C THR A 75 8.82 -2.68 4.61
N ILE A 76 7.78 -3.06 3.88
CA ILE A 76 7.73 -2.65 2.48
C ILE A 76 7.89 -1.13 2.55
N ASP A 77 8.76 -0.56 1.73
CA ASP A 77 8.72 0.87 1.33
C ASP A 77 7.37 1.24 0.65
N ALA A 78 6.32 0.48 0.93
CA ALA A 78 4.94 0.81 0.69
C ALA A 78 4.63 1.93 1.66
N ILE A 79 4.46 3.11 1.07
CA ILE A 79 3.76 4.25 1.62
C ILE A 79 2.71 3.74 2.61
N ASP A 80 3.04 3.83 3.90
CA ASP A 80 2.08 3.57 4.95
C ASP A 80 1.00 4.65 4.77
N SER A 81 -0.18 4.20 4.36
CA SER A 81 -1.31 5.07 4.14
C SER A 81 -1.66 5.81 5.44
N GLY A 82 -1.32 5.26 6.61
CA GLY A 82 -1.38 5.93 7.90
C GLY A 82 -0.36 7.06 8.04
N ASP A 83 0.92 6.79 7.76
CA ASP A 83 2.01 7.76 7.89
C ASP A 83 1.93 8.93 6.88
N PHE A 84 1.33 8.70 5.70
CA PHE A 84 1.03 9.75 4.72
C PHE A 84 0.07 10.82 5.28
N PHE A 85 -0.91 10.43 6.10
CA PHE A 85 -1.88 11.36 6.69
C PHE A 85 -1.53 11.79 8.13
N THR A 86 -0.74 11.02 8.88
CA THR A 86 -0.37 11.35 10.26
C THR A 86 0.88 12.21 10.39
N LYS A 87 1.76 12.25 9.36
CA LYS A 87 2.81 13.28 9.24
C LYS A 87 2.25 14.66 8.80
N ALA A 88 1.05 15.01 9.28
CA ALA A 88 0.40 16.31 9.10
C ALA A 88 0.21 17.08 10.41
N LEU A 89 0.84 16.64 11.52
CA LEU A 89 0.89 17.45 12.76
C LEU A 89 2.28 18.04 13.06
N ALA A 90 3.33 17.60 12.38
CA ALA A 90 4.52 18.41 12.20
C ALA A 90 4.33 19.15 10.88
N ALA A 91 3.92 20.41 10.95
CA ALA A 91 3.70 21.28 9.79
C ALA A 91 4.78 21.02 8.74
N PRO A 92 4.44 20.42 7.58
CA PRO A 92 5.39 20.41 6.49
C PRO A 92 5.55 21.88 6.14
N THR A 93 6.79 22.37 6.22
CA THR A 93 7.22 23.38 5.28
C THR A 93 7.02 22.77 3.90
N ALA A 94 5.78 22.87 3.40
CA ALA A 94 5.40 22.54 2.05
C ALA A 94 6.14 23.54 1.17
N GLY A 95 7.42 23.22 0.93
CA GLY A 95 8.24 23.81 -0.10
C GLY A 95 7.39 23.87 -1.35
N GLY A 96 7.31 25.08 -1.91
CA GLY A 96 6.38 25.44 -2.95
C GLY A 96 6.30 24.41 -4.07
N ALA A 97 5.14 24.38 -4.73
CA ALA A 97 4.91 23.63 -5.96
C ALA A 97 6.19 23.63 -6.79
N SER A 98 6.85 22.48 -6.90
CA SER A 98 8.03 22.39 -7.73
C SER A 98 7.58 22.71 -9.16
N PRO A 99 8.38 23.43 -9.96
CA PRO A 99 8.03 23.75 -11.34
C PRO A 99 7.70 22.49 -12.19
N GLN A 100 8.16 21.32 -11.74
CA GLN A 100 7.88 20.02 -12.34
C GLN A 100 6.41 19.59 -12.21
N ALA A 101 5.78 19.79 -11.05
CA ALA A 101 4.35 19.46 -10.84
C ALA A 101 3.40 20.37 -11.65
N ALA A 102 3.80 21.64 -11.85
CA ALA A 102 3.07 22.55 -12.74
C ALA A 102 3.16 22.10 -14.20
N SER A 103 4.34 21.64 -14.63
CA SER A 103 4.61 21.22 -16.01
C SER A 103 3.83 19.96 -16.42
N GLU A 104 3.66 19.01 -15.51
CA GLU A 104 2.88 17.78 -15.76
C GLU A 104 1.37 18.07 -15.91
N SER A 105 0.84 18.96 -15.08
CA SER A 105 -0.56 19.39 -15.15
C SER A 105 -0.88 20.06 -16.50
N ASP A 106 0.02 20.89 -17.01
CA ASP A 106 -0.15 21.61 -18.29
C ASP A 106 -0.10 20.66 -19.50
N ALA A 107 0.74 19.62 -19.44
CA ALA A 107 0.78 18.56 -20.45
C ALA A 107 -0.54 17.76 -20.50
N GLY A 108 -1.10 17.43 -19.33
CA GLY A 108 -2.39 16.76 -19.21
C GLY A 108 -3.55 17.57 -19.79
N VAL A 109 -3.64 18.85 -19.45
CA VAL A 109 -4.66 19.77 -19.99
C VAL A 109 -4.59 19.86 -21.51
N SER A 110 -3.38 19.95 -22.07
CA SER A 110 -3.16 20.04 -23.51
C SER A 110 -3.56 18.75 -24.25
N SER A 111 -3.40 17.58 -23.62
CA SER A 111 -3.87 16.30 -24.16
C SER A 111 -5.40 16.23 -24.18
N LEU A 112 -6.04 16.59 -23.06
CA LEU A 112 -7.50 16.53 -22.92
C LEU A 112 -8.21 17.50 -23.88
N LYS A 113 -7.67 18.72 -24.04
CA LYS A 113 -8.20 19.68 -25.02
C LYS A 113 -8.09 19.20 -26.47
N ARG A 114 -6.97 18.53 -26.83
CA ARG A 114 -6.81 17.93 -28.16
C ARG A 114 -7.85 16.85 -28.45
N ASN A 115 -8.31 16.15 -27.42
CA ASN A 115 -9.35 15.13 -27.52
C ASN A 115 -10.78 15.68 -27.37
N GLY A 116 -10.97 17.00 -27.46
CA GLY A 116 -12.28 17.65 -27.46
C GLY A 116 -12.88 17.94 -26.08
N TYR A 117 -12.15 17.68 -24.99
CA TYR A 117 -12.63 17.96 -23.64
C TYR A 117 -12.38 19.41 -23.23
N TYR A 118 -13.36 20.04 -22.58
CA TYR A 118 -13.19 21.32 -21.92
C TYR A 118 -12.80 21.10 -20.45
N VAL A 119 -11.59 21.54 -20.07
CA VAL A 119 -11.04 21.32 -18.73
C VAL A 119 -10.51 22.62 -18.14
N ARG A 120 -10.87 22.90 -16.88
CA ARG A 120 -10.30 23.95 -16.03
C ARG A 120 -9.89 23.33 -14.70
N ILE A 121 -8.59 23.12 -14.50
CA ILE A 121 -8.05 22.56 -13.25
C ILE A 121 -7.93 23.68 -12.21
N ALA A 122 -8.59 23.52 -11.06
CA ALA A 122 -8.42 24.43 -9.93
C ALA A 122 -7.00 24.28 -9.36
N ARG A 123 -6.29 25.41 -9.18
CA ARG A 123 -4.95 25.45 -8.58
C ARG A 123 -5.02 26.00 -7.17
N ARG A 124 -4.12 25.56 -6.29
CA ARG A 124 -3.91 26.22 -4.99
C ARG A 124 -3.50 27.67 -5.24
N ALA A 125 -4.13 28.61 -4.54
CA ALA A 125 -3.76 30.01 -4.62
C ALA A 125 -2.27 30.18 -4.26
N ALA A 126 -1.54 30.95 -5.06
CA ALA A 126 -0.12 31.23 -4.83
C ALA A 126 0.12 31.91 -3.47
N THR A 127 -0.87 32.66 -3.00
CA THR A 127 -0.88 33.31 -1.71
C THR A 127 -2.00 32.73 -0.86
N PRO A 128 -1.70 32.23 0.36
CA PRO A 128 -2.73 31.88 1.33
C PRO A 128 -3.62 33.08 1.60
N ARG A 129 -4.94 32.89 1.57
CA ARG A 129 -5.88 33.94 1.98
C ARG A 129 -5.72 34.17 3.48
N ALA A 130 -5.37 35.40 3.86
CA ALA A 130 -5.52 35.84 5.24
C ALA A 130 -7.01 36.05 5.54
N LEU A 131 -7.52 35.43 6.60
CA LEU A 131 -8.85 35.74 7.12
C LEU A 131 -8.78 37.07 7.87
N ALA A 132 -9.77 37.93 7.66
CA ALA A 132 -9.92 39.14 8.45
C ALA A 132 -10.28 38.77 9.91
N ALA A 133 -9.95 39.65 10.87
CA ALA A 133 -10.28 39.43 12.27
C ALA A 133 -11.82 39.29 12.44
N GLY A 134 -12.25 38.12 12.94
CA GLY A 134 -13.68 37.80 13.13
C GLY A 134 -14.38 37.20 11.92
N GLU A 135 -13.67 36.98 10.81
CA GLU A 135 -14.22 36.30 9.63
C GLU A 135 -14.46 34.81 9.91
N LYS A 136 -15.69 34.33 9.65
CA LYS A 136 -16.08 32.94 9.86
C LYS A 136 -16.03 32.18 8.53
N ILE A 137 -15.44 30.98 8.56
CA ILE A 137 -15.44 30.09 7.40
C ILE A 137 -16.82 29.45 7.28
N HIS A 138 -17.48 29.60 6.13
CA HIS A 138 -18.72 28.91 5.81
C HIS A 138 -18.40 27.68 4.96
N VAL A 139 -18.77 26.49 5.45
CA VAL A 139 -18.58 25.21 4.76
C VAL A 139 -19.96 24.67 4.37
N VAL A 140 -20.13 24.32 3.10
CA VAL A 140 -21.31 23.59 2.61
C VAL A 140 -20.89 22.14 2.39
N VAL A 141 -21.56 21.22 3.07
CA VAL A 141 -21.42 19.77 2.86
C VAL A 141 -22.58 19.36 1.97
N VAL A 142 -22.29 18.73 0.84
CA VAL A 142 -23.28 18.13 -0.05
C VAL A 142 -23.14 16.62 0.12
N GLU A 143 -24.17 15.99 0.66
CA GLU A 143 -24.29 14.53 0.75
C GLU A 143 -25.02 14.04 -0.50
N ASP A 144 -24.52 12.97 -1.11
CA ASP A 144 -25.17 12.29 -2.23
C ASP A 144 -25.99 11.13 -1.65
N ASP A 145 -27.32 11.20 -1.80
CA ASP A 145 -28.21 10.11 -1.40
C ASP A 145 -28.16 9.02 -2.49
N ALA A 146 -27.43 7.94 -2.21
CA ALA A 146 -27.40 6.73 -3.03
C ALA A 146 -28.49 5.71 -2.62
#